data_AF-A0A7J6UCZ4-F1
#
_entry.id   AF-A0A7J6UCZ4-F1
#
_cell.length_a   1.000
_cell.length_b   1.000
_cell.length_c   1.000
_cell.angle_alpha   90.00
_cell.angle_beta   90.00
_cell.angle_gamma   90.00
#
_symmetry.space_group_name_H-M   'P 1'
#
loop_
_entity.id
_entity.type
_entity.pdbx_description
1 polymer ?
#
loop_
_entity_poly.entity_id
_entity_poly.type
_entity_poly.pdbx_seq_one_letter_code
_entity_poly.pdbx_strand_id
1 'polypeptide(L)'
;MSSLDSLRIPEAKKTYIIQKLNPLLEDMVTECLTEMPNDPVEFMIKYLRENKSSGSKEAPSDSLQAENDQLKKEINSLREMLKHSGGDAQGTTDGDNDSVVDSEDEDDDDYVDELPDNFVQSQAQRSKARASV
;
A
#
# COMPACT_ATOMS: atom_id res chain seq x y z
N MET A 1 -20.03 0.14 -19.50
CA MET A 1 -19.53 -1.05 -20.23
C MET A 1 -19.51 -0.71 -21.72
N SER A 2 -18.87 0.39 -22.13
CA SER A 2 -17.44 0.68 -22.26
C SER A 2 -16.90 0.17 -23.60
N SER A 3 -16.63 1.11 -24.52
CA SER A 3 -16.20 0.91 -25.92
C SER A 3 -14.99 -0.01 -26.13
N LEU A 4 -14.28 -0.38 -25.05
CA LEU A 4 -13.17 -1.32 -25.06
C LEU A 4 -13.59 -2.76 -25.40
N ASP A 5 -14.85 -3.16 -25.18
CA ASP A 5 -15.35 -4.49 -25.55
C ASP A 5 -15.60 -4.64 -27.05
N SER A 6 -15.77 -3.52 -27.77
CA SER A 6 -15.85 -3.51 -29.23
C SER A 6 -14.48 -3.72 -29.89
N LEU A 7 -13.40 -3.41 -29.17
CA LEU A 7 -12.04 -3.68 -29.61
C LEU A 7 -11.65 -5.11 -29.23
N ARG A 8 -11.18 -5.91 -30.20
CA ARG A 8 -10.63 -7.26 -29.96
C ARG A 8 -9.26 -7.18 -29.28
N ILE A 9 -9.22 -6.63 -28.08
CA ILE A 9 -8.02 -6.47 -27.25
C ILE A 9 -8.01 -7.62 -26.23
N PRO A 10 -6.88 -8.31 -26.04
CA PRO A 10 -6.71 -9.31 -24.98
C PRO A 10 -7.07 -8.73 -23.60
N GLU A 11 -7.73 -9.52 -22.74
CA GLU A 11 -8.20 -9.07 -21.42
C GLU A 11 -7.09 -8.44 -20.58
N ALA A 12 -5.89 -9.03 -20.55
CA ALA A 12 -4.74 -8.44 -19.83
C ALA A 12 -4.41 -7.00 -20.26
N LYS A 13 -4.57 -6.68 -21.56
CA LYS A 13 -4.36 -5.32 -22.07
C LYS A 13 -5.53 -4.40 -21.71
N LYS A 14 -6.77 -4.92 -21.67
CA LYS A 14 -7.93 -4.14 -21.16
C LYS A 14 -7.72 -3.76 -19.70
N THR A 15 -7.26 -4.72 -18.88
CA THR A 15 -6.92 -4.47 -17.47
C THR A 15 -5.84 -3.40 -17.34
N TYR A 16 -4.78 -3.46 -18.15
CA TYR A 16 -3.73 -2.44 -18.14
C TYR A 16 -4.26 -1.04 -18.52
N ILE A 17 -5.11 -0.96 -19.54
CA ILE A 17 -5.74 0.30 -19.94
C ILE A 17 -6.54 0.88 -18.76
N ILE A 18 -7.41 0.07 -18.16
CA ILE A 18 -8.32 0.52 -17.10
C ILE A 18 -7.56 0.88 -15.82
N GLN A 19 -6.61 0.05 -15.40
CA GLN A 19 -5.96 0.20 -14.09
C GLN A 19 -4.75 1.13 -14.10
N LYS A 20 -4.10 1.34 -15.25
CA LYS A 20 -2.85 2.10 -15.32
C LYS A 20 -2.95 3.30 -16.26
N LEU A 21 -3.44 3.11 -17.48
CA LEU A 21 -3.47 4.20 -18.47
C LEU A 21 -4.58 5.21 -18.21
N ASN A 22 -5.81 4.77 -17.93
CA ASN A 22 -6.92 5.69 -17.71
C ASN A 22 -6.64 6.67 -16.55
N PRO A 23 -6.23 6.22 -15.35
CA PRO A 23 -5.94 7.15 -14.24
C PRO A 23 -4.84 8.16 -14.61
N LEU A 24 -3.74 7.68 -15.21
CA LEU A 24 -2.63 8.54 -15.64
C LEU A 24 -3.07 9.60 -16.66
N LEU A 25 -3.89 9.20 -17.63
CA LEU A 25 -4.37 10.11 -18.68
C LEU A 25 -5.44 11.07 -18.14
N GLU A 26 -6.32 10.63 -17.25
CA GLU A 26 -7.35 11.46 -16.63
C GLU A 26 -6.73 12.61 -15.83
N ASP A 27 -5.74 12.32 -14.97
CA ASP A 27 -5.03 13.34 -14.19
C ASP A 27 -4.33 14.35 -15.10
N MET A 28 -3.61 13.86 -16.12
CA MET A 28 -2.89 14.72 -17.07
C MET A 28 -3.84 15.60 -17.90
N VAL A 29 -4.98 15.05 -18.34
CA VAL A 29 -5.98 15.81 -19.09
C VAL A 29 -6.64 16.85 -18.19
N THR A 30 -6.93 16.53 -16.93
CA THR A 30 -7.51 17.46 -15.96
C THR A 30 -6.62 18.68 -15.76
N GLU A 31 -5.32 18.48 -15.60
CA GLU A 31 -4.34 19.57 -15.47
C GLU A 31 -4.22 20.39 -16.76
N CYS A 32 -4.22 19.72 -17.92
CA CYS A 32 -4.19 20.41 -19.21
C CYS A 32 -5.45 21.27 -19.43
N LEU A 33 -6.62 20.82 -18.97
CA LEU A 33 -7.86 21.59 -19.05
C LEU A 33 -7.90 22.74 -18.04
N THR A 34 -7.21 22.60 -16.91
CA THR A 34 -7.11 23.65 -15.89
C THR A 34 -6.23 24.81 -16.36
N GLU A 35 -5.04 24.48 -16.88
CA GLU A 35 -4.04 25.47 -17.33
C GLU A 35 -4.37 26.05 -18.72
N MET A 36 -5.11 25.30 -19.54
CA MET A 36 -5.37 25.62 -20.95
C MET A 36 -4.13 26.18 -21.69
N PRO A 37 -3.00 25.45 -21.67
CA PRO A 37 -1.76 25.93 -22.25
C PRO A 37 -1.90 26.11 -23.77
N ASN A 38 -1.16 27.09 -24.32
CA ASN A 38 -1.13 27.33 -25.76
C ASN A 38 -0.60 26.13 -26.55
N ASP A 39 0.35 25.38 -25.98
CA ASP A 39 0.82 24.10 -26.50
C ASP A 39 0.53 22.97 -25.49
N PRO A 40 -0.55 22.20 -25.69
CA PRO A 40 -0.89 21.10 -24.79
C PRO A 40 0.11 19.93 -24.86
N VAL A 41 0.81 19.74 -25.99
CA VAL A 41 1.76 18.62 -26.13
C VAL A 41 3.00 18.87 -25.28
N GLU A 42 3.56 20.09 -25.36
CA GLU A 42 4.71 20.48 -24.53
C GLU A 42 4.38 20.39 -23.03
N PHE A 43 3.18 20.87 -22.65
CA PHE A 43 2.70 20.78 -21.28
C PHE A 43 2.56 19.33 -20.80
N MET A 44 1.92 18.45 -21.57
CA MET A 44 1.77 17.03 -21.19
C MET A 44 3.10 16.32 -21.04
N ILE A 45 4.09 16.61 -21.90
CA ILE A 45 5.44 16.05 -21.78
C ILE A 45 6.11 16.53 -20.48
N LYS A 46 5.98 17.81 -20.16
CA LYS A 46 6.50 18.39 -18.92
C LYS A 46 5.83 17.76 -17.70
N TYR A 47 4.49 17.71 -17.68
CA TYR A 47 3.70 17.10 -16.63
C TYR A 47 4.14 15.65 -16.35
N LEU A 48 4.26 14.83 -17.40
CA LEU A 48 4.71 13.45 -17.25
C LEU A 48 6.15 13.33 -16.76
N ARG A 49 7.04 14.29 -17.08
CA ARG A 49 8.41 14.30 -16.53
C ARG A 49 8.41 14.61 -15.04
N GLU A 50 7.57 15.54 -14.61
CA GLU A 50 7.46 15.97 -13.21
C GLU A 50 6.73 14.92 -12.34
N ASN A 51 5.68 14.28 -12.87
CA ASN A 51 4.95 13.20 -12.19
C ASN A 51 5.64 11.84 -12.23
N LYS A 52 6.65 11.61 -13.10
CA LYS A 52 7.47 10.38 -13.03
C LYS A 52 8.25 10.28 -11.71
N SER A 53 8.46 11.38 -11.00
CA SER A 53 9.04 11.40 -9.65
C SER A 53 8.11 10.86 -8.58
N SER A 54 6.80 10.79 -8.82
CA SER A 54 5.78 10.37 -7.84
C SER A 54 5.28 8.94 -8.08
N GLY A 55 6.06 8.11 -8.79
CA GLY A 55 5.72 6.71 -9.14
C GLY A 55 5.42 5.76 -7.97
N SER A 56 5.58 6.22 -6.72
CA SER A 56 5.03 5.60 -5.52
C SER A 56 4.55 6.70 -4.57
N LYS A 57 3.46 7.41 -4.91
CA LYS A 57 2.64 7.99 -3.85
C LYS A 57 1.66 6.93 -3.41
N GLU A 58 2.11 6.07 -2.50
CA GLU A 58 1.24 5.69 -1.39
C GLU A 58 0.59 6.98 -0.88
N ALA A 59 -0.71 6.92 -0.53
CA ALA A 59 -1.52 8.05 -0.10
C ALA A 59 -0.71 9.08 0.70
N PRO A 60 -0.93 10.40 0.52
CA PRO A 60 -0.08 11.42 1.11
C PRO A 60 0.11 11.14 2.60
N SER A 61 1.33 10.74 2.98
CA SER A 61 1.71 10.37 4.36
C SER A 61 1.26 11.42 5.38
N ASP A 62 1.21 12.69 4.95
CA ASP A 62 0.76 13.81 5.76
C ASP A 62 -0.74 13.72 6.14
N SER A 63 -1.61 13.13 5.31
CA SER A 63 -3.03 12.98 5.65
C SER A 63 -3.25 11.87 6.67
N LEU A 64 -2.50 10.76 6.55
CA LEU A 64 -2.59 9.64 7.48
C LEU A 64 -1.96 9.94 8.85
N GLN A 65 -0.89 10.76 8.89
CA GLN A 65 -0.32 11.23 10.16
C GLN A 65 -1.24 12.25 10.84
N ALA A 66 -1.81 13.19 10.09
CA ALA A 66 -2.78 14.14 10.63
C ALA A 66 -4.04 13.43 11.16
N GLU A 67 -4.54 12.43 10.44
CA GLU A 67 -5.68 11.60 10.86
C GLU A 67 -5.33 10.75 12.10
N ASN A 68 -4.13 10.13 12.14
CA ASN A 68 -3.66 9.41 13.33
C ASN A 68 -3.57 10.32 14.56
N ASP A 69 -3.04 11.53 14.41
CA ASP A 69 -2.92 12.48 15.51
C ASP A 69 -4.28 12.99 15.99
N GLN A 70 -5.23 13.15 15.07
CA GLN A 70 -6.61 13.49 15.40
C GLN A 70 -7.32 12.35 16.16
N LEU A 71 -7.21 11.12 15.65
CA LEU A 71 -7.78 9.94 16.30
C LEU A 71 -7.16 9.68 17.69
N LYS A 72 -5.84 9.87 17.85
CA LYS A 72 -5.18 9.76 19.16
C LYS A 72 -5.68 10.80 20.17
N LYS A 73 -5.93 12.04 19.73
CA LYS A 73 -6.52 13.08 20.57
C LYS A 73 -7.94 12.73 20.98
N GLU A 74 -8.73 12.20 20.06
CA GLU A 74 -10.11 11.79 20.31
C GLU A 74 -10.17 10.61 21.31
N ILE A 75 -9.30 9.61 21.16
CA ILE A 75 -9.15 8.51 22.12
C ILE A 75 -8.78 9.03 23.52
N ASN A 76 -7.84 9.98 23.62
CA ASN A 76 -7.45 10.54 24.90
C ASN A 76 -8.58 11.34 25.56
N SER A 77 -9.31 12.13 24.78
CA SER A 77 -10.45 12.90 25.28
C SER A 77 -11.59 11.98 25.76
N LEU A 78 -11.88 10.91 25.03
CA LEU A 78 -12.86 9.90 25.42
C LEU A 78 -12.42 9.14 26.68
N ARG A 79 -11.13 8.81 26.82
CA ARG A 79 -10.58 8.18 28.05
C ARG A 79 -10.67 9.11 29.26
N GLU A 80 -10.41 10.40 29.06
CA GLU A 80 -10.50 11.40 30.13
C GLU A 80 -11.95 11.63 30.56
N MET A 81 -12.89 11.72 29.60
CA MET A 81 -14.32 11.74 29.89
C MET A 81 -14.78 10.47 30.61
N LEU A 82 -14.31 9.29 30.20
CA LEU A 82 -14.64 8.02 30.88
C LEU A 82 -14.07 7.96 32.31
N LYS A 83 -12.88 8.52 32.53
CA LYS A 83 -12.26 8.62 33.86
C LYS A 83 -12.98 9.62 34.76
N HIS A 84 -13.58 10.68 34.19
CA HIS A 84 -14.36 11.67 34.93
C HIS A 84 -15.84 11.29 35.11
N SER A 85 -16.40 10.45 34.25
CA SER A 85 -17.72 9.82 34.47
C SER A 85 -17.64 8.52 35.28
N GLY A 86 -16.46 7.90 35.39
CA GLY A 86 -16.20 6.67 36.16
C GLY A 86 -15.71 6.93 37.57
N GLY A 87 -16.35 7.83 38.30
CA GLY A 87 -16.24 7.90 39.75
C GLY A 87 -17.30 7.02 40.39
N ASP A 88 -16.96 5.77 40.67
CA ASP A 88 -17.34 4.99 41.87
C ASP A 88 -17.33 3.48 41.60
N ALA A 89 -16.14 2.88 41.74
CA ALA A 89 -15.99 1.51 42.21
C ALA A 89 -14.68 1.39 43.00
N GLN A 90 -14.58 2.15 44.10
CA GLN A 90 -13.70 1.78 45.19
C GLN A 90 -14.33 0.59 45.92
N GLY A 91 -14.15 -0.59 45.34
CA GLY A 91 -14.52 -1.89 45.91
C GLY A 91 -13.24 -2.69 46.17
N THR A 92 -12.90 -2.82 47.43
CA THR A 92 -11.79 -3.59 47.99
C THR A 92 -11.83 -5.07 47.57
N THR A 93 -10.76 -5.61 46.96
CA THR A 93 -10.28 -6.98 47.22
C THR A 93 -8.81 -7.09 46.81
N ASP A 94 -7.96 -7.30 47.81
CA ASP A 94 -6.67 -8.00 47.69
C ASP A 94 -6.86 -9.34 46.95
N GLY A 95 -5.89 -9.73 46.12
CA GLY A 95 -5.82 -11.08 45.57
C GLY A 95 -5.19 -11.15 44.18
N ASP A 96 -3.86 -11.23 44.15
CA ASP A 96 -3.14 -12.30 43.48
C ASP A 96 -3.94 -13.07 42.39
N ASN A 97 -3.69 -12.77 41.10
CA ASN A 97 -3.43 -13.80 40.10
C ASN A 97 -2.89 -13.18 38.82
N ASP A 98 -1.58 -13.36 38.68
CA ASP A 98 -0.87 -13.56 37.43
C ASP A 98 -1.72 -14.24 36.33
N SER A 99 -1.96 -13.53 35.24
CA SER A 99 -1.97 -14.16 33.93
C SER A 99 -1.38 -13.18 32.92
N VAL A 100 -0.05 -13.17 32.87
CA VAL A 100 0.66 -13.01 31.60
C VAL A 100 -0.02 -13.90 30.54
N VAL A 101 -0.83 -13.30 29.68
CA VAL A 101 -1.17 -13.92 28.39
C VAL A 101 -0.03 -13.52 27.47
N ASP A 102 0.98 -14.37 27.57
CA ASP A 102 2.15 -14.50 26.73
C ASP A 102 1.73 -14.46 25.26
N SER A 103 2.48 -13.66 24.49
CA SER A 103 2.28 -13.52 23.06
C SER A 103 2.90 -14.73 22.37
N GLU A 104 2.09 -15.75 22.10
CA GLU A 104 2.43 -16.77 21.11
C GLU A 104 2.10 -16.20 19.73
N ASP A 105 2.99 -15.34 19.24
CA ASP A 105 3.11 -14.98 17.83
C ASP A 105 3.74 -16.20 17.14
N GLU A 106 2.90 -17.17 16.76
CA GLU A 106 3.27 -18.20 15.80
C GLU A 106 3.42 -17.52 14.42
N ASP A 107 4.57 -16.88 14.21
CA ASP A 107 5.14 -16.61 12.89
C ASP A 107 5.43 -17.97 12.22
N ASP A 108 4.39 -18.62 11.70
CA ASP A 108 4.50 -19.74 10.77
C ASP A 108 3.75 -19.39 9.49
N ASP A 109 4.32 -18.46 8.73
CA ASP A 109 4.12 -18.37 7.28
C ASP A 109 5.41 -17.85 6.65
N ASP A 110 6.46 -18.68 6.76
CA ASP A 110 7.57 -18.74 5.80
C ASP A 110 6.98 -19.11 4.42
N TYR A 111 6.26 -18.17 3.80
CA TYR A 111 5.89 -18.23 2.38
C TYR A 111 7.15 -18.03 1.55
N VAL A 112 7.96 -19.09 1.49
CA VAL A 112 8.89 -19.28 0.39
C VAL A 112 8.03 -19.66 -0.81
N ASP A 113 7.54 -18.64 -1.54
CA ASP A 113 6.98 -18.84 -2.87
C ASP A 113 7.97 -19.71 -3.66
N GLU A 114 7.53 -20.92 -4.03
CA GLU A 114 8.35 -21.90 -4.73
C GLU A 114 9.05 -21.22 -5.92
N LEU A 115 10.39 -21.22 -5.89
CA LEU A 115 11.20 -20.71 -6.99
C LEU A 115 10.72 -21.40 -8.29
N PRO A 116 10.42 -20.64 -9.36
CA PRO A 116 9.95 -21.23 -10.61
C PRO A 116 10.94 -22.32 -11.07
N ASP A 117 10.43 -23.44 -11.58
CA ASP A 117 11.22 -24.64 -11.97
C ASP A 117 12.50 -24.33 -12.76
N ASN A 118 12.50 -23.22 -13.49
CA ASN A 118 13.62 -22.68 -14.26
C ASN A 118 14.86 -22.32 -13.42
N PHE A 119 14.68 -22.08 -12.11
CA PHE A 119 15.74 -21.70 -11.16
C PHE A 119 16.25 -22.88 -10.31
N VAL A 120 15.61 -24.04 -10.36
CA VAL A 120 16.05 -25.24 -9.65
C VAL A 120 17.17 -25.90 -10.45
N GLN A 121 18.36 -25.31 -10.36
CA GLN A 121 19.56 -25.84 -11.00
C GLN A 121 19.96 -27.14 -10.30
N SER A 122 19.76 -28.27 -11.00
CA SER A 122 20.08 -29.60 -10.47
C SER A 122 21.47 -29.63 -9.84
N GLN A 123 21.63 -30.27 -8.67
CA GLN A 123 22.92 -30.36 -7.95
C GLN A 123 24.07 -30.86 -8.84
N ALA A 124 23.75 -31.67 -9.86
CA ALA A 124 24.69 -32.17 -10.86
C ALA A 124 25.37 -31.06 -11.71
N GLN A 125 24.74 -29.87 -11.83
CA GLN A 125 25.30 -28.73 -12.56
C GLN A 125 26.22 -27.85 -11.67
N ARG A 126 25.95 -27.78 -10.36
CA ARG A 126 26.75 -26.97 -9.42
C ARG A 126 28.16 -27.54 -9.19
N SER A 127 28.32 -28.86 -9.22
CA SER A 127 29.62 -29.52 -9.00
C SER A 127 30.60 -29.38 -10.17
N LYS A 128 30.11 -29.18 -11.40
CA LYS A 128 30.96 -29.00 -12.59
C LYS A 128 31.55 -27.59 -12.71
N ALA A 129 30.88 -26.57 -12.14
CA ALA A 129 31.34 -25.18 -12.21
C ALA A 129 32.51 -24.86 -11.26
N ARG A 130 32.74 -25.67 -10.22
CA ARG A 130 33.82 -25.47 -9.23
C ARG A 130 35.09 -26.25 -9.51
N ALA A 131 35.08 -27.15 -10.50
CA ALA A 131 36.22 -28.03 -10.81
C ALA A 131 37.15 -27.50 -11.93
N SER A 132 36.96 -26.25 -12.37
CA SER A 132 37.80 -25.61 -13.38
C SER A 132 38.31 -24.27 -12.88
N VAL A 133 39.23 -24.31 -11.92
CA VAL A 133 40.21 -23.24 -11.64
C VAL A 133 41.56 -23.91 -11.40
#